data_AF-A0A0P7GQJ0-F1
#
_entry.id   AF-A0A0P7GQJ0-F1
#
_cell.length_a   1.000
_cell.length_b   1.000
_cell.length_c   1.000
_cell.angle_alpha   90.00
_cell.angle_beta   90.00
_cell.angle_gamma   90.00
#
_symmetry.space_group_name_H-M   'P 1'
#
loop_
_entity.id
_entity.type
_entity.pdbx_description
1 polymer ?
#
loop_
_entity_poly.entity_id
_entity_poly.type
_entity_poly.pdbx_seq_one_letter_code
_entity_poly.pdbx_strand_id
1 'polypeptide(L)'
;MRGLGLPYAFCFAVGTALRLFPTFLDAAGTVRQAQEARGLELSSKNPIERARSFIPLLIPVFMTAFRNVETQSMALEARGFDTRSERTFYRQSAFEFRDWLAVAFTVAVSVASITLSTMGVGTF
;
A
#
# COMPACT_ATOMS: atom_id res chain seq x y z
N MET A 1 3.70 -8.64 8.99
CA MET A 1 2.96 -9.43 7.98
C MET A 1 3.22 -10.95 8.01
N ARG A 2 4.30 -11.47 8.66
CA ARG A 2 4.52 -12.93 8.80
C ARG A 2 3.60 -13.66 9.79
N GLY A 3 2.99 -12.94 10.73
CA GLY A 3 2.07 -13.53 11.72
C GLY A 3 0.65 -13.80 11.22
N LEU A 4 0.33 -13.46 9.96
CA LEU A 4 -1.03 -13.51 9.41
C LEU A 4 -1.30 -14.74 8.53
N GLY A 5 -0.33 -15.64 8.35
CA GLY A 5 -0.50 -16.87 7.54
C GLY A 5 -0.72 -16.64 6.03
N LEU A 6 -0.56 -15.41 5.53
CA LEU A 6 -0.83 -15.05 4.14
C LEU A 6 0.27 -15.58 3.19
N PRO A 7 -0.10 -16.04 1.97
CA PRO A 7 0.87 -16.45 0.96
C PRO A 7 1.90 -15.37 0.67
N TYR A 8 3.16 -15.75 0.50
CA TYR A 8 4.26 -14.80 0.23
C TYR A 8 4.01 -13.96 -1.03
N ALA A 9 3.44 -14.58 -2.08
CA ALA A 9 3.03 -13.90 -3.32
C ALA A 9 2.13 -12.69 -3.03
N PHE A 10 1.19 -12.83 -2.10
CA PHE A 10 0.27 -11.77 -1.73
C PHE A 10 0.99 -10.64 -0.99
N CYS A 11 1.81 -10.96 0.00
CA CYS A 11 2.61 -9.97 0.72
C CYS A 11 3.54 -9.20 -0.22
N PHE A 12 4.15 -9.90 -1.17
CA PHE A 12 5.01 -9.30 -2.19
C PHE A 12 4.23 -8.38 -3.13
N ALA A 13 3.08 -8.83 -3.65
CA ALA A 13 2.24 -8.03 -4.54
C ALA A 13 1.75 -6.75 -3.85
N VAL A 14 1.23 -6.87 -2.62
CA VAL A 14 0.76 -5.72 -1.83
C VAL A 14 1.92 -4.78 -1.48
N GLY A 15 3.06 -5.31 -1.03
CA GLY A 15 4.24 -4.49 -0.70
C GLY A 15 4.78 -3.73 -1.92
N THR A 16 4.86 -4.39 -3.07
CA THR A 16 5.25 -3.76 -4.34
C THR A 16 4.21 -2.73 -4.78
N ALA A 17 2.91 -3.02 -4.66
CA ALA A 17 1.84 -2.08 -5.01
C ALA A 17 1.90 -0.80 -4.16
N LEU A 18 2.07 -0.92 -2.85
CA LEU A 18 2.21 0.24 -1.96
C LEU A 18 3.45 1.08 -2.28
N ARG A 19 4.57 0.43 -2.63
CA ARG A 19 5.79 1.11 -3.07
C ARG A 19 5.62 1.81 -4.43
N LEU A 20 4.86 1.22 -5.34
CA LEU A 20 4.60 1.75 -6.68
C LEU A 20 3.55 2.86 -6.69
N PHE A 21 2.72 2.96 -5.65
CA PHE A 21 1.64 3.94 -5.58
C PHE A 21 2.11 5.39 -5.72
N PRO A 22 3.19 5.85 -5.05
CA PRO A 22 3.75 7.18 -5.28
C PRO A 22 4.17 7.41 -6.74
N THR A 23 4.89 6.46 -7.33
CA THR A 23 5.33 6.55 -8.74
C THR A 23 4.15 6.59 -9.72
N PHE A 24 3.06 5.90 -9.40
CA PHE A 24 1.84 5.94 -10.18
C PHE A 24 1.17 7.33 -10.13
N LEU A 25 1.14 7.97 -8.95
CA LEU A 25 0.62 9.33 -8.80
C LEU A 25 1.45 10.35 -9.59
N ASP A 26 2.77 10.23 -9.57
CA ASP A 26 3.67 11.10 -10.34
C ASP A 26 3.42 10.94 -11.84
N ALA A 27 3.34 9.70 -12.34
CA ALA A 27 3.04 9.42 -13.74
C ALA A 27 1.66 9.96 -14.15
N ALA A 28 0.65 9.79 -13.31
CA ALA A 28 -0.68 10.35 -13.54
C ALA A 28 -0.65 11.89 -13.58
N GLY A 29 0.13 12.54 -12.72
CA GLY A 29 0.35 13.98 -12.72
C GLY A 29 1.02 14.48 -14.00
N THR A 30 2.10 13.81 -14.44
CA THR A 30 2.80 14.14 -15.69
C THR A 30 1.88 13.98 -16.90
N VAL A 31 1.15 12.86 -16.98
CA VAL A 31 0.20 12.60 -18.07
C VAL A 31 -0.92 13.64 -18.06
N ARG A 32 -1.42 14.02 -16.89
CA ARG A 32 -2.42 15.07 -16.74
C ARG A 32 -1.93 16.40 -17.31
N GLN A 33 -0.76 16.87 -16.89
CA GLN A 33 -0.17 18.10 -17.40
C GLN A 33 0.04 18.06 -18.92
N ALA A 34 0.47 16.92 -19.45
CA ALA A 34 0.64 16.73 -20.90
C ALA A 34 -0.68 16.80 -21.67
N GLN A 35 -1.77 16.27 -21.11
CA GLN A 35 -3.09 16.37 -21.74
C GLN A 35 -3.71 17.78 -21.59
N GLU A 36 -3.52 18.44 -20.45
CA GLU A 36 -3.91 19.84 -20.26
C GLU A 36 -3.19 20.75 -21.29
N ALA A 37 -1.91 20.52 -21.56
CA ALA A 37 -1.16 21.20 -22.62
C ALA A 37 -1.67 20.91 -24.05
N ARG A 38 -2.32 19.76 -24.26
CA ARG A 38 -3.01 19.40 -25.52
C ARG A 38 -4.44 19.96 -25.61
N GLY A 39 -4.87 20.77 -24.63
CA GLY A 39 -6.18 21.40 -24.61
C GLY A 39 -7.28 20.56 -23.93
N LEU A 40 -6.92 19.51 -23.16
CA LEU A 40 -7.89 18.78 -22.37
C LEU A 40 -8.34 19.64 -21.17
N GLU A 41 -9.55 20.21 -21.26
CA GLU A 41 -10.17 20.88 -20.11
C GLU A 41 -10.88 19.86 -19.20
N LEU A 42 -10.35 19.70 -18.00
CA LEU A 42 -10.95 18.85 -16.95
C LEU A 42 -12.05 19.58 -16.14
N SER A 43 -12.30 20.85 -16.46
CA SER A 43 -13.24 21.72 -15.74
C SER A 43 -14.58 21.86 -16.47
N SER A 44 -15.27 20.75 -16.77
CA SER A 44 -16.70 20.82 -17.15
C SER A 44 -17.59 20.94 -15.91
N LYS A 45 -18.65 21.75 -16.01
CA LYS A 45 -19.72 21.86 -15.01
C LYS A 45 -20.63 20.63 -14.99
N ASN A 46 -20.65 19.84 -16.07
CA ASN A 46 -21.47 18.63 -16.18
C ASN A 46 -20.69 17.40 -15.67
N PRO A 47 -21.18 16.68 -14.64
CA PRO A 47 -20.48 15.51 -14.11
C PRO A 47 -20.27 14.39 -15.15
N ILE A 48 -21.17 14.26 -16.13
CA ILE A 48 -21.07 13.23 -17.19
C ILE A 48 -19.95 13.57 -18.18
N GLU A 49 -19.85 14.84 -18.60
CA GLU A 49 -18.76 15.30 -19.47
C GLU A 49 -17.42 15.25 -18.75
N ARG A 50 -17.41 15.60 -17.46
CA ARG A 50 -16.23 15.48 -16.61
C ARG A 50 -15.75 14.03 -16.48
N ALA A 51 -16.66 13.06 -16.37
CA ALA A 51 -16.29 11.64 -16.37
C ALA A 51 -15.67 11.22 -17.71
N ARG A 52 -16.23 11.68 -18.84
CA ARG A 52 -15.71 11.38 -20.18
C ARG A 52 -14.34 12.01 -20.43
N SER A 53 -14.06 13.20 -19.87
CA SER A 53 -12.75 13.85 -20.03
C SER A 53 -11.61 13.15 -19.28
N PHE A 54 -11.88 12.19 -18.38
CA PHE A 54 -10.86 11.34 -17.78
C PHE A 54 -10.42 10.16 -18.66
N ILE A 55 -11.20 9.78 -19.68
CA ILE A 55 -10.88 8.64 -20.56
C ILE A 55 -9.51 8.81 -21.26
N PRO A 56 -9.18 9.99 -21.84
CA PRO A 56 -7.87 10.23 -22.46
C PRO A 56 -6.69 10.18 -21.49
N LEU A 57 -6.93 10.32 -20.18
CA LEU A 57 -5.91 10.20 -19.13
C LEU A 57 -5.69 8.75 -18.72
N LEU A 58 -6.76 7.96 -18.62
CA LEU A 58 -6.71 6.57 -18.17
C LEU A 58 -5.79 5.71 -19.05
N ILE A 59 -5.96 5.77 -20.37
CA ILE A 59 -5.19 4.95 -21.33
C ILE A 59 -3.67 5.14 -21.17
N PRO A 60 -3.12 6.37 -21.26
CA PRO A 60 -1.67 6.60 -21.12
C PRO A 60 -1.12 6.26 -19.73
N VAL A 61 -1.89 6.50 -18.67
CA VAL A 61 -1.46 6.15 -17.30
C VAL A 61 -1.37 4.63 -17.15
N PHE A 62 -2.38 3.88 -17.61
CA PHE A 62 -2.32 2.41 -17.58
C PHE A 62 -1.17 1.86 -18.41
N MET A 63 -0.95 2.39 -19.62
CA MET A 63 0.19 1.97 -20.46
C MET A 63 1.54 2.20 -19.79
N THR A 64 1.67 3.30 -19.03
CA THR A 64 2.89 3.57 -18.24
C THR A 64 3.03 2.57 -17.11
N ALA A 65 1.95 2.25 -16.40
CA ALA A 65 1.95 1.25 -15.33
C ALA A 65 2.33 -0.15 -15.85
N PHE A 66 1.78 -0.59 -16.99
CA PHE A 66 2.11 -1.89 -17.59
C PHE A 66 3.60 -2.01 -17.94
N ARG A 67 4.18 -1.00 -18.60
CA ARG A 67 5.62 -1.00 -18.94
C ARG A 67 6.50 -1.09 -17.69
N ASN A 68 6.11 -0.41 -16.61
CA ASN A 68 6.83 -0.46 -15.34
C ASN A 68 6.78 -1.87 -14.74
N VAL A 69 5.62 -2.54 -14.78
CA VAL A 69 5.45 -3.91 -14.30
C VAL A 69 6.26 -4.89 -15.14
N GLU A 70 6.25 -4.78 -16.48
CA GLU A 70 7.05 -5.61 -17.36
C GLU A 70 8.54 -5.46 -17.07
N THR A 71 9.02 -4.21 -16.93
CA THR A 71 10.41 -3.93 -16.59
C THR A 71 10.80 -4.54 -15.24
N GLN A 72 9.92 -4.45 -14.24
CA GLN A 72 10.14 -5.08 -12.94
C GLN A 72 10.13 -6.61 -13.02
N SER A 73 9.22 -7.19 -13.80
CA SER A 73 9.14 -8.64 -14.00
C SER A 73 10.43 -9.17 -14.62
N MET A 74 10.89 -8.55 -15.71
CA MET A 74 12.17 -8.91 -16.34
C MET A 74 13.35 -8.77 -15.38
N ALA A 75 13.38 -7.70 -14.57
CA ALA A 75 14.43 -7.52 -13.57
C ALA A 75 14.39 -8.56 -12.44
N LEU A 76 13.19 -9.02 -12.05
CA LEU A 76 13.01 -10.08 -11.06
C LEU A 76 13.44 -11.44 -11.63
N GLU A 77 13.09 -11.73 -12.87
CA GLU A 77 13.49 -12.94 -13.59
C GLU A 77 15.02 -13.01 -13.76
N ALA A 78 15.65 -11.90 -14.17
CA ALA A 78 17.11 -11.81 -14.29
C ALA A 78 17.84 -12.02 -12.95
N ARG A 79 17.18 -11.74 -11.82
CA ARG A 79 17.70 -11.99 -10.47
C ARG A 79 17.37 -13.37 -9.93
N GLY A 80 16.69 -14.23 -10.71
CA GLY A 80 16.26 -15.56 -10.28
C GLY A 80 15.20 -15.51 -9.19
N PHE A 81 14.35 -14.48 -9.14
CA PHE A 81 13.33 -14.34 -8.11
C PHE A 81 12.24 -15.41 -8.27
N ASP A 82 12.20 -16.39 -7.37
CA ASP A 82 11.15 -17.40 -7.32
C ASP A 82 10.25 -17.24 -6.10
N THR A 83 8.95 -17.12 -6.33
CA THR A 83 7.91 -16.98 -5.29
C THR A 83 7.60 -18.31 -4.59
N ARG A 84 7.99 -19.45 -5.15
CA ARG A 84 7.70 -20.80 -4.64
C ARG A 84 8.81 -21.44 -3.80
N SER A 85 10.04 -20.95 -3.88
CA SER A 85 11.17 -21.49 -3.10
C SER A 85 11.10 -21.17 -1.59
N GLU A 86 11.71 -22.02 -0.76
CA GLU A 86 11.89 -21.77 0.68
C GLU A 86 12.73 -20.51 0.90
N ARG A 87 12.21 -19.57 1.68
CA ARG A 87 12.75 -18.21 1.76
C ARG A 87 13.54 -17.94 3.04
N THR A 88 14.78 -17.48 2.88
CA THR A 88 15.55 -16.76 3.89
C THR A 88 15.27 -15.25 3.79
N PHE A 89 15.10 -14.57 4.92
CA PHE A 89 14.70 -13.16 4.94
C PHE A 89 15.86 -12.31 5.45
N TYR A 90 16.24 -11.31 4.66
CA TYR A 90 17.38 -10.45 4.95
C TYR A 90 17.16 -9.51 6.14
N ARG A 91 15.92 -9.06 6.36
CA ARG A 91 15.56 -8.14 7.45
C ARG A 91 14.61 -8.82 8.41
N GLN A 92 15.15 -9.38 9.48
CA GLN A 92 14.37 -9.83 10.62
C GLN A 92 14.15 -8.61 11.50
N SER A 93 12.90 -8.17 11.64
CA SER A 93 12.54 -7.15 12.64
C SER A 93 12.59 -7.85 13.99
N ALA A 94 13.70 -7.70 14.71
CA ALA A 94 13.77 -8.14 16.10
C ALA A 94 12.94 -7.17 16.95
N PHE A 95 12.25 -7.69 17.97
CA PHE A 95 11.59 -6.85 18.96
C PHE A 95 12.65 -6.01 19.68
N GLU A 96 12.52 -4.69 19.60
CA GLU A 96 13.37 -3.80 20.39
C GLU A 96 12.83 -3.67 21.82
N PHE A 97 13.68 -3.25 22.75
CA PHE A 97 13.30 -3.01 24.15
C PHE A 97 12.10 -2.04 24.27
N ARG A 98 11.98 -1.09 23.33
CA ARG A 98 10.85 -0.15 23.24
C ARG A 98 9.53 -0.85 22.93
N ASP A 99 9.56 -1.89 22.09
CA ASP A 99 8.37 -2.69 21.78
C ASP A 99 7.90 -3.45 23.02
N TRP A 100 8.84 -3.98 23.80
CA TRP A 100 8.53 -4.66 25.07
C TRP A 100 7.92 -3.72 26.11
N LEU A 101 8.45 -2.49 26.22
CA LEU A 101 7.87 -1.44 27.06
C LEU A 101 6.44 -1.06 26.62
N ALA A 102 6.22 -0.92 25.30
CA ALA A 102 4.89 -0.62 24.76
C ALA A 102 3.90 -1.75 25.07
N VAL A 103 4.31 -3.01 24.88
CA VAL A 103 3.48 -4.19 25.21
C VAL A 103 3.15 -4.23 26.70
N ALA A 104 4.14 -4.03 27.57
CA ALA A 104 3.94 -4.01 29.01
C ALA A 104 2.95 -2.91 29.44
N PHE A 105 3.09 -1.71 28.86
CA PHE A 105 2.18 -0.60 29.12
C PHE A 105 0.75 -0.90 28.66
N THR A 106 0.56 -1.43 27.44
CA THR A 106 -0.78 -1.80 26.95
C THR A 106 -1.43 -2.87 27.82
N VAL A 107 -0.68 -3.91 28.22
CA VAL A 107 -1.19 -4.95 29.12
C VAL A 107 -1.57 -4.38 30.48
N ALA A 108 -0.73 -3.50 31.05
CA ALA A 108 -1.02 -2.86 32.33
C ALA A 108 -2.31 -2.03 32.28
N VAL A 109 -2.52 -1.25 31.22
CA VAL A 109 -3.73 -0.45 31.03
C VAL A 109 -4.96 -1.35 30.84
N SER A 110 -4.87 -2.42 30.05
CA SER A 110 -5.97 -3.36 29.88
C SER A 110 -6.35 -4.07 31.18
N VAL A 111 -5.36 -4.51 31.97
CA VAL A 111 -5.61 -5.14 33.28
C VAL A 111 -6.24 -4.14 34.24
N ALA A 112 -5.71 -2.91 34.32
CA ALA A 112 -6.28 -1.85 35.15
C ALA A 112 -7.73 -1.54 34.77
N SER A 113 -8.04 -1.48 33.47
CA SER A 113 -9.41 -1.26 32.98
C SER A 113 -10.35 -2.41 33.38
N ILE A 114 -9.90 -3.66 33.27
CA ILE A 114 -10.69 -4.83 33.66
C ILE A 114 -10.90 -4.85 35.18
N THR A 115 -9.86 -4.60 35.98
CA THR A 115 -9.98 -4.61 37.44
C THR A 115 -10.92 -3.49 37.93
N LEU A 116 -10.80 -2.27 37.38
CA LEU A 116 -11.73 -1.16 37.64
C LEU A 116 -13.17 -1.50 37.22
N SER A 117 -13.35 -2.21 36.10
CA SER A 117 -14.66 -2.70 35.66
C SER A 117 -15.23 -3.76 36.62
N THR A 118 -14.41 -4.70 37.10
CA THR A 118 -14.84 -5.74 38.05
C THR A 118 -15.04 -5.24 39.48
N MET A 119 -14.37 -4.15 39.88
CA MET A 119 -14.54 -3.48 41.17
C MET A 119 -15.79 -2.59 41.21
N GLY A 120 -16.64 -2.62 40.17
CA GLY A 120 -17.96 -2.02 40.22
C GLY A 120 -17.98 -0.49 40.23
N VAL A 121 -16.98 0.17 39.64
CA VAL A 121 -17.00 1.64 39.45
C VAL A 121 -17.91 2.03 38.25
N GLY A 122 -18.91 1.21 37.92
CA GLY A 122 -19.77 1.40 36.75
C GLY A 122 -21.08 0.63 36.76
N THR A 123 -21.60 0.25 37.93
CA THR A 123 -23.04 -0.04 38.08
C THR A 123 -23.73 1.18 38.67
N PHE A 124 -23.89 2.21 37.84
CA PHE A 124 -25.00 3.16 37.80
C PHE A 124 -25.14 3.66 36.37
#